data_AF-X1U7C4-F1
#
_entry.id   AF-X1U7C4-F1
#
_cell.length_a   1.000
_cell.length_b   1.000
_cell.length_c   1.000
_cell.angle_alpha   90.00
_cell.angle_beta   90.00
_cell.angle_gamma   90.00
#
_symmetry.space_group_name_H-M   'P 1'
#
loop_
_entity.id
_entity.type
_entity.pdbx_description
1 polymer ?
#
loop_
_entity_poly.entity_id
_entity_poly.type
_entity_poly.pdbx_seq_one_letter_code
_entity_poly.pdbx_strand_id
1 'polypeptide(L)'
;LGFFNAVGTVREAESKLLSQLSDTQNTVIGRHSFGEFVNSDPNEIKFPQIEEEMLTHLQEAVANANYGIEIKTLGIKQLKISKDVSEKVFERMRAERNTKYQATIAQGNAEATKIKAVADSKKTELLAVAEARAKAIQAEGDAEAAKYYKMLEVDPDFAMFLREIDTAKETLKERTTIILREGSWLASLLGQMPNIEPRDPNESKE
;
A
#
# COMPACT_ATOMS: atom_id res chain seq x y z
N LEU A 1 12.81 -32.92 -69.19
CA LEU A 1 11.47 -32.78 -69.83
C LEU A 1 10.32 -32.57 -68.83
N GLY A 2 10.47 -32.86 -67.53
CA GLY A 2 9.38 -32.72 -66.54
C GLY A 2 8.70 -31.35 -66.51
N PHE A 3 9.47 -30.26 -66.54
CA PHE A 3 8.93 -28.89 -66.56
C PHE A 3 8.03 -28.59 -67.77
N PHE A 4 8.49 -28.93 -68.98
CA PHE A 4 7.73 -28.67 -70.21
C PHE A 4 6.48 -29.56 -70.32
N ASN A 5 6.51 -30.76 -69.75
CA ASN A 5 5.35 -31.67 -69.76
C ASN A 5 4.31 -31.31 -68.68
N ALA A 6 4.72 -30.77 -67.54
CA ALA A 6 3.84 -30.47 -66.41
C ALA A 6 3.26 -29.05 -66.46
N VAL A 7 4.04 -28.08 -66.98
CA VAL A 7 3.72 -26.66 -66.81
C VAL A 7 3.77 -25.86 -68.12
N GLY A 8 4.35 -26.43 -69.18
CA GLY A 8 4.31 -25.88 -70.54
C GLY A 8 5.15 -24.62 -70.72
N THR A 9 4.74 -23.51 -70.08
CA THR A 9 5.35 -22.18 -70.20
C THR A 9 5.81 -21.63 -68.85
N VAL A 10 6.80 -20.73 -68.87
CA VAL A 10 7.28 -20.03 -67.66
C VAL A 10 6.15 -19.26 -66.97
N ARG A 11 5.23 -18.67 -67.74
CA ARG A 11 4.10 -17.88 -67.22
C ARG A 11 3.10 -18.75 -66.46
N GLU A 12 2.81 -19.95 -66.97
CA GLU A 12 1.95 -20.91 -66.27
C GLU A 12 2.64 -21.46 -65.02
N ALA A 13 3.96 -21.66 -65.06
CA ALA A 13 4.73 -22.07 -63.89
C ALA A 13 4.71 -21.03 -62.78
N GLU A 14 4.91 -19.76 -63.12
CA GLU A 14 4.79 -18.67 -62.16
C GLU A 14 3.39 -18.62 -61.53
N SER A 15 2.33 -18.73 -62.34
CA SER A 15 0.96 -18.73 -61.82
C SER A 15 0.65 -19.91 -60.90
N LYS A 16 1.13 -21.12 -61.23
CA LYS A 16 0.94 -22.31 -60.39
C LYS A 16 1.74 -22.23 -59.09
N LEU A 17 2.98 -21.77 -59.17
CA LEU A 17 3.82 -21.54 -57.98
C LEU A 17 3.22 -20.47 -57.07
N LEU A 18 2.69 -19.37 -57.62
CA LEU A 18 2.03 -18.33 -56.84
C LEU A 18 0.79 -18.85 -56.10
N SER A 19 0.01 -19.72 -56.74
CA SER A 19 -1.13 -20.38 -56.09
C SER A 19 -0.64 -21.24 -54.90
N GLN A 20 0.34 -22.12 -55.14
CA GLN A 20 0.88 -22.98 -54.07
C GLN A 20 1.51 -22.17 -52.93
N LEU A 21 2.25 -21.10 -53.26
CA LEU A 21 2.83 -20.21 -52.27
C LEU A 21 1.75 -19.53 -51.41
N SER A 22 0.66 -19.07 -52.03
CA SER A 22 -0.45 -18.44 -51.32
C SER A 22 -1.17 -19.44 -50.38
N ASP A 23 -1.34 -20.68 -50.83
CA ASP A 23 -1.96 -21.75 -50.04
C ASP A 23 -1.07 -22.17 -48.86
N THR A 24 0.25 -22.31 -49.09
CA THR A 24 1.25 -22.55 -48.04
C THR A 24 1.27 -21.39 -47.05
N GLN A 25 1.27 -20.14 -47.53
CA GLN A 25 1.25 -18.96 -46.67
C GLN A 25 0.04 -18.96 -45.75
N ASN A 26 -1.17 -19.16 -46.30
CA ASN A 26 -2.40 -19.18 -45.51
C ASN A 26 -2.42 -20.32 -44.48
N THR A 27 -1.87 -21.48 -44.84
CA THR A 27 -1.86 -22.66 -43.99
C THR A 27 -0.86 -22.52 -42.84
N VAL A 28 0.37 -22.09 -43.13
CA VAL A 28 1.45 -22.02 -42.14
C VAL A 28 1.28 -20.79 -41.26
N ILE A 29 1.15 -19.58 -41.85
CA ILE A 29 1.01 -18.34 -41.06
C ILE A 29 -0.24 -18.40 -40.19
N GLY A 30 -1.33 -19.02 -40.66
CA GLY A 30 -2.57 -19.17 -39.90
C GLY A 30 -2.45 -20.05 -38.65
N ARG A 31 -1.42 -20.89 -38.54
CA ARG A 31 -1.16 -21.75 -37.36
C ARG A 31 -0.32 -21.04 -36.29
N HIS A 32 0.32 -19.93 -36.64
CA HIS A 32 1.22 -19.21 -35.74
C HIS A 32 0.54 -18.03 -35.06
N SER A 33 0.98 -17.74 -33.84
CA SER A 33 0.52 -16.55 -33.12
C SER A 33 1.20 -15.31 -33.67
N PHE A 34 0.48 -14.18 -33.70
CA PHE A 34 1.07 -12.90 -34.08
C PHE A 34 2.31 -12.53 -33.23
N GLY A 35 2.33 -12.96 -31.96
CA GLY A 35 3.46 -12.75 -31.05
C GLY A 35 4.74 -13.49 -31.45
N GLU A 36 4.66 -14.50 -32.33
CA GLU A 36 5.83 -15.22 -32.87
C GLU A 36 6.47 -14.46 -34.04
N PHE A 37 5.78 -13.43 -34.57
CA PHE A 37 6.29 -12.54 -35.62
C PHE A 37 6.74 -11.19 -35.06
N VAL A 38 6.01 -10.68 -34.06
CA VAL A 38 6.29 -9.37 -33.46
C VAL A 38 6.23 -9.50 -31.94
N ASN A 39 7.39 -9.45 -31.32
CA ASN A 39 7.53 -9.52 -29.87
C ASN A 39 8.55 -8.50 -29.36
N SER A 40 8.47 -8.18 -28.07
CA SER A 40 9.49 -7.42 -27.36
C SER A 40 10.70 -8.28 -27.01
N ASP A 41 10.52 -9.59 -26.82
CA ASP A 41 11.62 -10.54 -26.62
C ASP A 41 12.06 -11.13 -27.98
N PRO A 42 13.32 -10.90 -28.40
CA PRO A 42 13.84 -11.46 -29.65
C PRO A 42 13.81 -12.99 -29.73
N ASN A 43 13.83 -13.70 -28.59
CA ASN A 43 13.86 -15.17 -28.57
C ASN A 43 12.48 -15.79 -28.84
N GLU A 44 11.40 -15.03 -28.61
CA GLU A 44 10.04 -15.47 -28.92
C GLU A 44 9.69 -15.28 -30.40
N ILE A 45 10.51 -14.53 -31.15
CA ILE A 45 10.35 -14.33 -32.58
C ILE A 45 10.86 -15.56 -33.33
N LYS A 46 9.98 -16.22 -34.08
CA LYS A 46 10.26 -17.52 -34.72
C LYS A 46 10.32 -17.46 -36.25
N PHE A 47 10.74 -16.32 -36.82
CA PHE A 47 10.85 -16.17 -38.29
C PHE A 47 11.60 -17.32 -38.96
N PRO A 48 12.81 -17.72 -38.51
CA PRO A 48 13.56 -18.78 -39.18
C PRO A 48 12.82 -20.12 -39.21
N GLN A 49 12.15 -20.47 -38.10
CA GLN A 49 11.41 -21.73 -37.98
C GLN A 49 10.17 -21.71 -38.88
N ILE A 50 9.47 -20.58 -38.94
CA ILE A 50 8.27 -20.42 -39.78
C ILE A 50 8.64 -20.44 -41.27
N GLU A 51 9.76 -19.82 -41.65
CA GLU A 51 10.27 -19.84 -43.01
C GLU A 51 10.69 -21.26 -43.44
N GLU A 52 11.32 -22.03 -42.53
CA GLU A 52 11.67 -23.43 -42.76
C GLU A 52 10.43 -24.33 -42.91
N GLU A 53 9.40 -24.13 -42.07
CA GLU A 53 8.12 -24.83 -42.19
C GLU A 53 7.42 -24.50 -43.53
N MET A 54 7.42 -23.22 -43.92
CA MET A 54 6.88 -22.79 -45.21
C MET A 54 7.65 -23.37 -46.39
N LEU A 55 8.99 -23.39 -46.33
CA LEU A 55 9.83 -23.98 -47.36
C LEU A 55 9.50 -25.47 -47.55
N THR A 56 9.43 -26.21 -46.43
CA THR A 56 9.15 -27.65 -46.43
C THR A 56 7.78 -27.93 -47.03
N HIS A 57 6.73 -27.24 -46.57
CA HIS A 57 5.38 -27.38 -47.11
C HIS A 57 5.28 -27.04 -48.61
N LEU A 58 5.99 -26.00 -49.06
CA LEU A 58 5.97 -25.61 -50.46
C LEU A 58 6.73 -26.62 -51.34
N GLN A 59 7.87 -27.13 -50.87
CA GLN A 59 8.63 -28.17 -51.58
C GLN A 59 7.82 -29.45 -51.75
N GLU A 60 7.11 -29.89 -50.70
CA GLU A 60 6.20 -31.04 -50.77
C GLU A 60 5.06 -30.80 -51.77
N ALA A 61 4.42 -29.63 -51.74
CA ALA A 61 3.34 -29.30 -52.66
C ALA A 61 3.80 -29.29 -54.13
N VAL A 62 4.98 -28.72 -54.41
CA VAL A 62 5.56 -28.67 -55.75
C VAL A 62 6.02 -30.05 -56.24
N ALA A 63 6.57 -30.88 -55.34
CA ALA A 63 6.95 -32.25 -55.65
C ALA A 63 5.72 -33.12 -55.99
N ASN A 64 4.66 -33.02 -55.19
CA ASN A 64 3.41 -33.76 -55.40
C ASN A 64 2.70 -33.38 -56.71
N ALA A 65 2.79 -32.11 -57.10
CA ALA A 65 2.24 -31.64 -58.36
C ALA A 65 3.13 -31.92 -59.59
N ASN A 66 4.32 -32.50 -59.37
CA ASN A 66 5.29 -32.94 -60.38
C ASN A 66 5.68 -31.83 -61.38
N TYR A 67 5.81 -30.59 -60.91
CA TYR A 67 6.11 -29.44 -61.77
C TYR A 67 7.53 -29.46 -62.37
N GLY A 68 8.43 -30.32 -61.86
CA GLY A 68 9.83 -30.37 -62.31
C GLY A 68 10.62 -29.11 -61.94
N ILE A 69 10.23 -28.44 -60.84
CA ILE A 69 10.83 -27.20 -60.31
C ILE A 69 11.40 -27.51 -58.93
N GLU A 70 12.61 -27.01 -58.64
CA GLU A 70 13.25 -27.10 -57.33
C GLU A 70 13.23 -25.74 -56.64
N ILE A 71 12.73 -25.68 -55.41
CA ILE A 71 12.71 -24.45 -54.60
C ILE A 71 13.93 -24.45 -53.68
N LYS A 72 14.81 -23.46 -53.86
CA LYS A 72 16.04 -23.31 -53.07
C LYS A 72 15.86 -22.51 -51.78
N THR A 73 15.03 -21.48 -51.81
CA THR A 73 14.83 -20.56 -50.67
C THR A 73 13.45 -19.95 -50.70
N LEU A 74 12.92 -19.68 -49.51
CA LEU A 74 11.70 -18.95 -49.24
C LEU A 74 11.98 -18.04 -48.05
N GLY A 75 11.48 -16.81 -48.09
CA GLY A 75 11.63 -15.86 -46.99
C GLY A 75 10.53 -14.83 -46.95
N ILE A 76 10.24 -14.34 -45.76
CA ILE A 76 9.23 -13.32 -45.50
C ILE A 76 9.89 -11.95 -45.67
N LYS A 77 9.50 -11.25 -46.74
CA LYS A 77 10.06 -9.92 -47.03
C LYS A 77 9.46 -8.81 -46.17
N GLN A 78 8.13 -8.84 -45.97
CA GLN A 78 7.42 -7.78 -45.25
C GLN A 78 6.11 -8.29 -44.67
N LEU A 79 5.84 -7.91 -43.42
CA LEU A 79 4.52 -8.03 -42.81
C LEU A 79 3.82 -6.67 -42.90
N LYS A 80 2.65 -6.64 -43.53
CA LYS A 80 1.79 -5.46 -43.57
C LYS A 80 0.52 -5.74 -42.79
N ILE A 81 0.28 -4.91 -41.79
CA ILE A 81 -0.95 -4.94 -41.00
C ILE A 81 -1.79 -3.75 -41.44
N SER A 82 -3.08 -3.96 -41.66
CA SER A 82 -3.99 -2.86 -42.01
C SER A 82 -4.12 -1.87 -40.85
N LYS A 83 -4.10 -0.57 -41.16
CA LYS A 83 -4.22 0.51 -40.16
C LYS A 83 -5.49 0.38 -39.32
N ASP A 84 -6.61 0.02 -39.94
CA ASP A 84 -7.91 -0.11 -39.26
C ASP A 84 -7.91 -1.22 -38.20
N VAL A 85 -7.17 -2.31 -38.46
CA VAL A 85 -7.04 -3.42 -37.50
C VAL A 85 -6.14 -2.99 -36.35
N SER A 86 -5.02 -2.32 -36.65
CA SER A 86 -4.12 -1.80 -35.63
C SER A 86 -4.82 -0.81 -34.70
N GLU A 87 -5.61 0.12 -35.22
CA GLU A 87 -6.32 1.13 -34.43
C GLU A 87 -7.29 0.48 -33.43
N LYS A 88 -8.12 -0.46 -33.88
CA LYS A 88 -9.05 -1.21 -33.01
C LYS A 88 -8.32 -2.00 -31.92
N VAL A 89 -7.19 -2.64 -32.25
CA VAL A 89 -6.37 -3.36 -31.27
C VAL A 89 -5.80 -2.39 -30.25
N PHE A 90 -5.29 -1.23 -30.67
CA PHE A 90 -4.77 -0.22 -29.75
C PHE A 90 -5.84 0.36 -28.84
N GLU A 91 -7.06 0.60 -29.33
CA GLU A 91 -8.18 1.01 -28.50
C GLU A 91 -8.51 -0.04 -27.43
N ARG A 92 -8.59 -1.32 -27.83
CA ARG A 92 -8.79 -2.42 -26.88
C ARG A 92 -7.65 -2.50 -25.85
N MET A 93 -6.40 -2.37 -26.28
CA MET A 93 -5.24 -2.38 -25.37
C MET A 93 -5.30 -1.21 -24.36
N ARG A 94 -5.70 -0.02 -24.80
CA ARG A 94 -5.89 1.15 -23.92
C ARG A 94 -7.00 0.89 -22.90
N ALA A 95 -8.13 0.34 -23.34
CA ALA A 95 -9.23 -0.02 -22.45
C ALA A 95 -8.80 -1.07 -21.40
N GLU A 96 -8.16 -2.15 -21.83
CA GLU A 96 -7.64 -3.19 -20.92
C GLU A 96 -6.61 -2.63 -19.93
N ARG A 97 -5.72 -1.73 -20.38
CA ARG A 97 -4.73 -1.10 -19.52
C ARG A 97 -5.35 -0.15 -18.51
N ASN A 98 -6.38 0.61 -18.91
CA ASN A 98 -7.14 1.43 -17.98
C ASN A 98 -7.86 0.58 -16.93
N THR A 99 -8.50 -0.52 -17.33
CA THR A 99 -9.16 -1.44 -16.39
C THR A 99 -8.16 -2.01 -15.37
N LYS A 100 -6.97 -2.45 -15.81
CA LYS A 100 -5.91 -2.92 -14.92
C LYS A 100 -5.46 -1.81 -13.96
N TYR A 101 -5.24 -0.60 -14.46
CA TYR A 101 -4.88 0.56 -13.63
C TYR A 101 -5.93 0.82 -12.54
N GLN A 102 -7.21 0.87 -12.90
CA GLN A 102 -8.30 1.10 -11.94
C GLN A 102 -8.36 -0.01 -10.88
N ALA A 103 -8.18 -1.27 -11.27
CA ALA A 103 -8.12 -2.39 -10.34
C ALA A 103 -6.96 -2.24 -9.34
N THR A 104 -5.76 -1.86 -9.81
CA THR A 104 -4.60 -1.62 -8.95
C THR A 104 -4.84 -0.46 -7.98
N ILE A 105 -5.41 0.65 -8.44
CA ILE A 105 -5.74 1.79 -7.57
C ILE A 105 -6.79 1.40 -6.53
N ALA A 106 -7.84 0.68 -6.93
CA ALA A 106 -8.88 0.21 -6.03
C ALA A 106 -8.30 -0.71 -4.93
N GLN A 107 -7.41 -1.64 -5.31
CA GLN A 107 -6.73 -2.53 -4.36
C GLN A 107 -5.85 -1.73 -3.38
N GLY A 108 -5.08 -0.76 -3.88
CA GLY A 108 -4.25 0.10 -3.03
C GLY A 108 -5.08 0.91 -2.02
N ASN A 109 -6.21 1.47 -2.47
CA ASN A 109 -7.13 2.22 -1.60
C ASN A 109 -7.79 1.33 -0.55
N ALA A 110 -8.18 0.11 -0.91
CA ALA A 110 -8.76 -0.86 0.01
C ALA A 110 -7.76 -1.23 1.13
N GLU A 111 -6.52 -1.54 0.76
CA GLU A 111 -5.48 -1.88 1.74
C GLU A 111 -5.12 -0.68 2.63
N ALA A 112 -5.01 0.52 2.04
CA ALA A 112 -4.77 1.74 2.81
C ALA A 112 -5.90 2.02 3.83
N THR A 113 -7.16 1.81 3.43
CA THR A 113 -8.32 1.99 4.31
C THR A 113 -8.30 0.98 5.45
N LYS A 114 -7.97 -0.28 5.15
CA LYS A 114 -7.82 -1.34 6.16
C LYS A 114 -6.72 -1.02 7.17
N ILE A 115 -5.55 -0.57 6.72
CA ILE A 115 -4.43 -0.19 7.60
C ILE A 115 -4.85 0.96 8.52
N LYS A 116 -5.49 2.00 7.98
CA LYS A 116 -5.98 3.14 8.77
C LYS A 116 -6.99 2.70 9.83
N ALA A 117 -7.99 1.90 9.45
CA ALA A 117 -8.99 1.39 10.38
C ALA A 117 -8.37 0.58 11.52
N VAL A 118 -7.40 -0.29 11.21
CA VAL A 118 -6.67 -1.07 12.24
C VAL A 118 -5.84 -0.16 13.15
N ALA A 119 -5.17 0.85 12.58
CA ALA A 119 -4.39 1.81 13.36
C ALA A 119 -5.28 2.65 14.31
N ASP A 120 -6.42 3.13 13.83
CA ASP A 120 -7.37 3.90 14.62
C ASP A 120 -8.00 3.07 15.75
N SER A 121 -8.34 1.80 15.46
CA SER A 121 -8.82 0.86 16.48
C SER A 121 -7.77 0.64 17.57
N LYS A 122 -6.52 0.37 17.19
CA LYS A 122 -5.42 0.17 18.14
C LYS A 122 -5.13 1.42 18.97
N LYS A 123 -5.16 2.59 18.35
CA LYS A 123 -5.01 3.88 19.04
C LYS A 123 -6.08 4.04 20.12
N THR A 124 -7.34 3.77 19.76
CA THR A 124 -8.47 3.90 20.69
C THR A 124 -8.34 2.94 21.87
N GLU A 125 -7.99 1.68 21.61
CA GLU A 125 -7.74 0.68 22.64
C GLU A 125 -6.59 1.10 23.58
N LEU A 126 -5.45 1.54 23.03
CA LEU A 126 -4.30 1.99 23.81
C LEU A 126 -4.63 3.19 24.68
N LEU A 127 -5.36 4.17 24.15
CA LEU A 127 -5.80 5.34 24.91
C LEU A 127 -6.73 4.93 26.05
N ALA A 128 -7.70 4.04 25.79
CA ALA A 128 -8.60 3.55 26.82
C ALA A 128 -7.84 2.82 27.95
N VAL A 129 -6.86 1.97 27.59
CA VAL A 129 -6.00 1.28 28.58
C VAL A 129 -5.15 2.28 29.37
N ALA A 130 -4.58 3.28 28.71
CA ALA A 130 -3.78 4.31 29.35
C ALA A 130 -4.61 5.16 30.33
N GLU A 131 -5.80 5.59 29.93
CA GLU A 131 -6.73 6.35 30.79
C GLU A 131 -7.21 5.52 31.98
N ALA A 132 -7.55 4.24 31.77
CA ALA A 132 -7.95 3.34 32.85
C ALA A 132 -6.83 3.18 33.88
N ARG A 133 -5.58 3.00 33.44
CA ARG A 133 -4.41 2.92 34.33
C ARG A 133 -4.16 4.24 35.06
N ALA A 134 -4.25 5.37 34.37
CA ALA A 134 -4.08 6.68 34.99
C ALA A 134 -5.12 6.91 36.10
N LYS A 135 -6.39 6.59 35.84
CA LYS A 135 -7.47 6.67 36.84
C LYS A 135 -7.26 5.72 38.01
N ALA A 136 -6.77 4.50 37.77
CA ALA A 136 -6.45 3.56 38.84
C ALA A 136 -5.37 4.11 39.77
N ILE A 137 -4.28 4.64 39.21
CA ILE A 137 -3.19 5.25 39.98
C ILE A 137 -3.68 6.48 40.76
N GLN A 138 -4.50 7.33 40.15
CA GLN A 138 -5.11 8.47 40.84
C GLN A 138 -5.99 8.01 42.01
N ALA A 139 -6.85 7.02 41.79
CA ALA A 139 -7.71 6.48 42.83
C ALA A 139 -6.91 5.83 43.99
N GLU A 140 -5.80 5.14 43.69
CA GLU A 140 -4.88 4.60 44.70
C GLU A 140 -4.24 5.73 45.52
N GLY A 141 -3.74 6.79 44.85
CA GLY A 141 -3.19 7.97 45.51
C GLY A 141 -4.20 8.71 46.39
N ASP A 142 -5.43 8.88 45.90
CA ASP A 142 -6.52 9.51 46.65
C ASP A 142 -6.91 8.65 47.87
N ALA A 143 -6.93 7.31 47.73
CA ALA A 143 -7.21 6.40 48.82
C ALA A 143 -6.12 6.41 49.91
N GLU A 144 -4.85 6.55 49.53
CA GLU A 144 -3.75 6.74 50.47
C GLU A 144 -3.82 8.10 51.17
N ALA A 145 -4.04 9.18 50.41
CA ALA A 145 -4.23 10.52 50.95
C ALA A 145 -5.40 10.59 51.95
N ALA A 146 -6.52 9.92 51.66
CA ALA A 146 -7.67 9.83 52.53
C ALA A 146 -7.36 9.21 53.92
N LYS A 147 -6.38 8.31 54.01
CA LYS A 147 -5.95 7.77 55.32
C LYS A 147 -5.30 8.83 56.18
N TYR A 148 -4.50 9.72 55.58
CA TYR A 148 -3.87 10.83 56.29
C TYR A 148 -4.90 11.90 56.67
N TYR A 149 -5.90 12.17 55.82
CA TYR A 149 -7.00 13.07 56.18
C TYR A 149 -7.78 12.62 57.42
N LYS A 150 -7.96 11.30 57.64
CA LYS A 150 -8.58 10.80 58.88
C LYS A 150 -7.71 11.03 60.13
N MET A 151 -6.39 11.07 59.99
CA MET A 151 -5.50 11.41 61.11
C MET A 151 -5.57 12.91 61.44
N LEU A 152 -5.83 13.75 60.44
CA LEU A 152 -6.05 15.19 60.60
C LEU A 152 -7.38 15.51 61.31
N GLU A 153 -8.33 14.57 61.42
CA GLU A 153 -9.56 14.73 62.21
C GLU A 153 -9.33 14.65 63.73
N VAL A 154 -8.17 14.15 64.18
CA VAL A 154 -7.81 14.07 65.60
C VAL A 154 -7.61 15.45 66.20
N ASP A 155 -7.03 16.38 65.45
CA ASP A 155 -6.84 17.79 65.82
C ASP A 155 -7.10 18.71 64.61
N PRO A 156 -8.32 19.25 64.47
CA PRO A 156 -8.70 20.12 63.37
C PRO A 156 -7.90 21.43 63.31
N ASP A 157 -7.43 21.94 64.46
CA ASP A 157 -6.71 23.21 64.53
C ASP A 157 -5.28 23.04 64.01
N PHE A 158 -4.61 21.95 64.39
CA PHE A 158 -3.30 21.59 63.85
C PHE A 158 -3.37 21.25 62.35
N ALA A 159 -4.45 20.59 61.91
CA ALA A 159 -4.68 20.27 60.50
C ALA A 159 -4.84 21.53 59.62
N MET A 160 -5.61 22.51 60.11
CA MET A 160 -5.83 23.77 59.41
C MET A 160 -4.53 24.58 59.33
N PHE A 161 -3.75 24.61 60.41
CA PHE A 161 -2.44 25.26 60.44
C PHE A 161 -1.44 24.65 59.44
N LEU A 162 -1.35 23.31 59.35
CA LEU A 162 -0.49 22.64 58.36
C LEU A 162 -0.89 22.99 56.93
N ARG A 163 -2.21 23.02 56.64
CA ARG A 163 -2.74 23.39 55.33
C ARG A 163 -2.45 24.85 54.98
N GLU A 164 -2.55 25.75 55.96
CA GLU A 164 -2.18 27.15 55.80
C GLU A 164 -0.69 27.30 55.45
N ILE A 165 0.21 26.62 56.18
CA ILE A 165 1.65 26.61 55.88
C ILE A 165 1.95 26.14 54.46
N ASP A 166 1.36 25.02 54.03
CA ASP A 166 1.63 24.48 52.70
C ASP A 166 1.09 25.40 51.59
N THR A 167 -0.07 26.03 51.82
CA THR A 167 -0.61 27.06 50.92
C THR A 167 0.31 28.29 50.84
N ALA A 168 0.87 28.74 51.97
CA ALA A 168 1.85 29.82 51.97
C ALA A 168 3.13 29.43 51.22
N LYS A 169 3.64 28.20 51.39
CA LYS A 169 4.80 27.73 50.62
C LYS A 169 4.55 27.72 49.13
N GLU A 170 3.37 27.27 48.67
CA GLU A 170 3.04 27.27 47.24
C GLU A 170 2.90 28.68 46.67
N THR A 171 2.25 29.58 47.39
CA THR A 171 2.07 30.97 46.95
C THR A 171 3.36 31.80 46.99
N LEU A 172 4.30 31.44 47.87
CA LEU A 172 5.61 32.10 48.03
C LEU A 172 6.75 31.47 47.20
N LYS A 173 6.48 30.42 46.40
CA LYS A 173 7.50 29.76 45.55
C LYS A 173 8.03 30.64 44.43
N GLU A 174 7.20 31.52 43.88
CA GLU A 174 7.62 32.50 42.88
C GLU A 174 7.96 33.85 43.54
N ARG A 175 8.69 34.75 42.86
CA ARG A 175 9.03 36.11 43.35
C ARG A 175 7.76 36.99 43.44
N THR A 176 6.85 36.64 44.33
CA THR A 176 5.54 37.26 44.49
C THR A 176 5.60 38.35 45.56
N THR A 177 5.14 39.56 45.23
CA THR A 177 4.90 40.61 46.22
C THR A 177 3.50 40.43 46.79
N ILE A 178 3.39 40.04 48.06
CA ILE A 178 2.12 39.83 48.76
C ILE A 178 1.86 41.02 49.70
N ILE A 179 0.66 41.60 49.63
CA ILE A 179 0.21 42.65 50.55
C ILE A 179 -0.57 41.97 51.66
N LEU A 180 -0.02 41.97 52.88
CA LEU A 180 -0.64 41.35 54.04
C LEU A 180 -1.38 42.39 54.88
N ARG A 181 -2.57 42.03 55.34
CA ARG A 181 -3.30 42.80 56.35
C ARG A 181 -2.69 42.55 57.74
N GLU A 182 -2.55 43.61 58.53
CA GLU A 182 -2.13 43.53 59.93
C GLU A 182 -3.11 42.64 60.72
N GLY A 183 -2.56 41.63 61.42
CA GLY A 183 -3.34 40.60 62.14
C GLY A 183 -3.76 39.37 61.31
N SER A 184 -3.32 39.25 60.05
CA SER A 184 -3.51 37.99 59.29
C SER A 184 -2.60 36.88 59.82
N TRP A 185 -3.04 35.62 59.72
CA TRP A 185 -2.32 34.44 60.23
C TRP A 185 -0.87 34.33 59.71
N LEU A 186 -0.64 34.70 58.44
CA LEU A 186 0.67 34.68 57.80
C LEU A 186 1.56 35.84 58.29
N ALA A 187 0.97 37.02 58.53
CA ALA A 187 1.69 38.15 59.12
C ALA A 187 2.12 37.86 60.57
N SER A 188 1.30 37.17 61.35
CA SER A 188 1.68 36.72 62.70
C SER A 188 2.79 35.67 62.67
N LEU A 189 2.73 34.69 61.76
CA LEU A 189 3.74 33.63 61.63
C LEU A 189 5.13 34.16 61.26
N LEU A 190 5.20 35.18 60.40
CA LEU A 190 6.46 35.82 59.99
C LEU A 190 7.02 36.78 61.08
N GLY A 191 6.18 37.24 61.99
CA GLY A 191 6.55 38.17 63.06
C GLY A 191 6.94 37.50 64.39
N GLN A 192 6.26 36.41 64.78
CA GLN A 192 6.54 35.60 65.97
C GLN A 192 6.14 34.13 65.70
N MET A 193 6.88 33.15 66.24
CA MET A 193 6.48 31.75 66.12
C MET A 193 5.20 31.51 66.95
N PRO A 194 4.11 31.00 66.36
CA PRO A 194 2.91 30.67 67.12
C PRO A 194 3.20 29.52 68.08
N ASN A 195 2.83 29.68 69.35
CA ASN A 195 2.93 28.61 70.35
C ASN A 195 1.70 27.69 70.20
N ILE A 196 1.83 26.63 69.41
CA ILE A 196 0.82 25.59 69.27
C ILE A 196 1.32 24.38 70.07
N GLU A 197 0.77 24.17 71.26
CA GLU A 197 1.02 22.96 72.04
C GLU A 197 0.16 21.82 71.44
N PRO A 198 0.75 20.67 71.07
CA PRO A 198 -0.01 19.55 70.58
C PRO A 198 -0.95 19.07 71.69
N ARG A 199 -2.25 19.00 71.40
CA ARG A 199 -3.24 18.50 72.35
C ARG A 199 -2.91 17.03 72.70
N ASP A 200 -2.89 16.70 73.99
CA ASP A 200 -2.59 15.34 74.45
C ASP A 200 -3.65 14.37 73.88
N PRO A 201 -3.27 13.31 73.16
CA PRO A 201 -4.23 12.34 72.61
C PRO A 201 -5.10 11.63 73.65
N ASN A 202 -4.80 11.76 74.95
CA ASN A 202 -5.60 11.19 76.05
C ASN A 202 -6.56 12.19 76.75
N GLU A 203 -6.63 13.46 76.35
CA GLU A 203 -7.64 14.37 76.89
C GLU A 203 -9.01 14.12 76.24
N SER A 204 -9.87 13.41 76.98
CA SER A 204 -11.27 13.17 76.65
C SER A 204 -12.01 14.47 76.31
N LYS A 205 -12.74 14.46 75.18
CA LYS A 205 -13.73 15.49 74.85
C LYS A 205 -14.85 15.45 75.90
N GLU A 206 -14.99 16.51 76.69
CA GLU A 206 -16.34 16.90 77.18
C GLU A 206 -17.13 17.54 76.03
#